data_AF-A0A8T4VYV7-F1
#
_entry.id   AF-A0A8T4VYV7-F1
#
_cell.length_a   1.000
_cell.length_b   1.000
_cell.length_c   1.000
_cell.angle_alpha   90.00
_cell.angle_beta   90.00
_cell.angle_gamma   90.00
#
_symmetry.space_group_name_H-M   'P 1'
#
loop_
_entity.id
_entity.type
_entity.pdbx_description
1 polymer ?
#
loop_
_entity_poly.entity_id
_entity_poly.type
_entity_poly.pdbx_seq_one_letter_code
_entity_poly.pdbx_strand_id
1 'polypeptide(L)'
;MNILHISDTHIGNKSQFNEDSLKIALKEIGDKDIDILIHSGDITRDGNLKNYKKAREIFDKVEVPLIVIPGNHDKRSGGLSIFKDYFDSPDGVFESEEEIVIYVDSAVPDTDIGRVGMVKFDMIKEALAENSDKSVKIVVLHHHVVPVPKAGRERNVLSNAGDLLELFLKGDVDLVLSGHRHYPNVHRIENTVFVNAGTISDKKTRYGDINSYNLIQIKKDRLKVKTKRVDGSKKVKHFPRKDKRIFYHFGDKIFRIVHISNTFISSSTRFLHTHFFNALKNINSLDADLTIHCGGIVEEGINQNFELAKKYMEKFTTPIIYTPAGRDINYLGYELFSKYFGEMIQSYRDEKILFQGVSSAQYDSLEGYIGERQREKLFERLGDRKQSFKSVFLHHNILPIPHAREKGLLEDSGDFLREVVDQKIELVLTGTSSHPSAVKIGDTVVVNANSLSSVYQRSRYGNSFNVIDIYEKVIVVYEINSLWGTRKILGVWERNGFKKN
;
A
#
# COMPACT_ATOMS: atom_id res chain seq x y z
N MET A 1 15.77 -9.65 -19.77
CA MET A 1 14.31 -9.59 -19.97
C MET A 1 13.79 -8.18 -20.26
N ASN A 2 13.10 -8.00 -21.39
CA ASN A 2 12.35 -6.83 -21.82
C ASN A 2 10.88 -7.23 -21.99
N ILE A 3 9.99 -6.53 -21.30
CA ILE A 3 8.55 -6.85 -21.22
C ILE A 3 7.76 -5.69 -21.82
N LEU A 4 6.85 -6.00 -22.75
CA LEU A 4 5.74 -5.12 -23.07
C LEU A 4 4.57 -5.46 -22.14
N HIS A 5 4.19 -4.52 -21.28
CA HIS A 5 3.06 -4.68 -20.35
C HIS A 5 1.92 -3.75 -20.76
N ILE A 6 0.78 -4.37 -21.10
CA ILE A 6 -0.48 -3.72 -21.43
C ILE A 6 -1.59 -4.22 -20.51
N SER A 7 -2.68 -3.47 -20.44
CA SER A 7 -3.87 -3.87 -19.69
C SER A 7 -5.10 -3.12 -20.19
N ASP A 8 -6.27 -3.62 -19.81
CA ASP A 8 -7.56 -2.95 -19.97
C ASP A 8 -7.77 -2.56 -21.45
N THR A 9 -7.62 -3.51 -22.38
CA THR A 9 -7.89 -3.26 -23.79
C THR A 9 -9.36 -3.01 -24.07
N HIS A 10 -10.26 -3.59 -23.26
CA HIS A 10 -11.71 -3.47 -23.39
C HIS A 10 -12.19 -3.70 -24.84
N ILE A 11 -11.67 -4.75 -25.49
CA ILE A 11 -12.02 -5.11 -26.87
C ILE A 11 -13.52 -5.35 -26.94
N GLY A 12 -14.16 -4.62 -27.84
CA GLY A 12 -15.61 -4.63 -28.00
C GLY A 12 -16.07 -3.69 -29.09
N ASN A 13 -17.11 -2.91 -28.80
CA ASN A 13 -17.69 -1.98 -29.76
C ASN A 13 -16.73 -0.83 -30.13
N LYS A 14 -16.88 -0.27 -31.34
CA LYS A 14 -16.03 0.84 -31.84
C LYS A 14 -16.25 2.16 -31.08
N SER A 15 -17.37 2.31 -30.36
CA SER A 15 -17.63 3.53 -29.61
C SER A 15 -16.66 3.66 -28.44
N GLN A 16 -16.25 2.57 -27.80
CA GLN A 16 -15.34 2.58 -26.65
C GLN A 16 -13.94 2.04 -26.98
N PHE A 17 -13.81 1.06 -27.89
CA PHE A 17 -12.52 0.47 -28.25
C PHE A 17 -11.76 1.33 -29.29
N ASN A 18 -10.56 1.77 -28.91
CA ASN A 18 -9.59 2.46 -29.75
C ASN A 18 -8.51 1.49 -30.24
N GLU A 19 -8.77 0.86 -31.37
CA GLU A 19 -7.90 -0.15 -31.97
C GLU A 19 -6.53 0.41 -32.39
N ASP A 20 -6.48 1.68 -32.79
CA ASP A 20 -5.24 2.32 -33.25
C ASP A 20 -4.25 2.52 -32.09
N SER A 21 -4.74 2.86 -30.89
CA SER A 21 -3.93 2.90 -29.68
C SER A 21 -3.28 1.55 -29.36
N LEU A 22 -4.03 0.45 -29.51
CA LEU A 22 -3.49 -0.90 -29.32
C LEU A 22 -2.41 -1.24 -30.37
N LYS A 23 -2.66 -0.92 -31.64
CA LYS A 23 -1.68 -1.11 -32.71
C LYS A 23 -0.36 -0.37 -32.45
N ILE A 24 -0.42 0.85 -31.91
CA ILE A 24 0.78 1.61 -31.53
C ILE A 24 1.63 0.85 -30.49
N ALA A 25 0.99 0.25 -29.48
CA ALA A 25 1.71 -0.54 -28.49
C ALA A 25 2.24 -1.87 -29.07
N LEU A 26 1.44 -2.60 -29.86
CA LEU A 26 1.89 -3.87 -30.45
C LEU A 26 3.04 -3.68 -31.45
N LYS A 27 3.13 -2.53 -32.12
CA LYS A 27 4.28 -2.21 -32.97
C LYS A 27 5.62 -2.19 -32.21
N GLU A 28 5.59 -1.94 -30.90
CA GLU A 28 6.80 -1.98 -30.07
C GLU A 28 7.45 -3.38 -30.04
N ILE A 29 6.70 -4.45 -30.33
CA ILE A 29 7.23 -5.82 -30.41
C ILE A 29 8.17 -5.97 -31.61
N GLY A 30 7.85 -5.38 -32.75
CA GLY A 30 8.71 -5.44 -33.94
C GLY A 30 9.84 -4.43 -33.92
N ASP A 31 9.60 -3.23 -33.35
CA ASP A 31 10.59 -2.15 -33.30
C ASP A 31 11.63 -2.33 -32.17
N LYS A 32 11.40 -3.26 -31.22
CA LYS A 32 12.26 -3.50 -30.06
C LYS A 32 12.40 -4.98 -29.78
N ASP A 33 13.51 -5.32 -29.15
CA ASP A 33 13.82 -6.65 -28.64
C ASP A 33 12.93 -6.98 -27.41
N ILE A 34 11.63 -7.20 -27.63
CA ILE A 34 10.66 -7.58 -26.58
C ILE A 34 10.69 -9.10 -26.42
N ASP A 35 10.93 -9.56 -25.19
CA ASP A 35 11.01 -10.99 -24.89
C ASP A 35 9.62 -11.59 -24.60
N ILE A 36 8.68 -10.78 -24.08
CA ILE A 36 7.34 -11.23 -23.70
C ILE A 36 6.33 -10.07 -23.72
N LEU A 37 5.10 -10.39 -24.12
CA LEU A 37 3.92 -9.54 -23.94
C LEU A 37 3.11 -10.03 -22.73
N ILE A 38 2.86 -9.16 -21.76
CA ILE A 38 1.99 -9.44 -20.60
C ILE A 38 0.75 -8.54 -20.67
N HIS A 39 -0.43 -9.16 -20.68
CA HIS A 39 -1.73 -8.50 -20.60
C HIS A 39 -2.40 -8.78 -19.25
N SER A 40 -2.42 -7.78 -18.36
CA SER A 40 -2.89 -7.94 -16.98
C SER A 40 -4.42 -7.78 -16.80
N GLY A 41 -5.24 -8.32 -17.71
CA GLY A 41 -6.70 -8.33 -17.57
C GLY A 41 -7.50 -7.18 -18.18
N ASP A 42 -8.82 -7.34 -18.16
CA ASP A 42 -9.84 -6.55 -18.88
C ASP A 42 -9.58 -6.51 -20.38
N ILE A 43 -9.41 -7.71 -20.95
CA ILE A 43 -9.13 -7.93 -22.38
C ILE A 43 -10.35 -7.50 -23.19
N THR A 44 -11.52 -7.96 -22.78
CA THR A 44 -12.81 -7.73 -23.41
C THR A 44 -13.66 -6.78 -22.57
N ARG A 45 -14.60 -6.10 -23.21
CA ARG A 45 -15.50 -5.18 -22.50
C ARG A 45 -16.58 -5.89 -21.66
N ASP A 46 -17.05 -7.02 -22.14
CA ASP A 46 -18.29 -7.64 -21.65
C ASP A 46 -18.18 -9.16 -21.44
N GLY A 47 -16.98 -9.76 -21.63
CA GLY A 47 -16.78 -11.20 -21.46
C GLY A 47 -17.52 -12.08 -22.47
N ASN A 48 -18.04 -11.52 -23.58
CA ASN A 48 -18.81 -12.27 -24.56
C ASN A 48 -17.95 -12.88 -25.70
N LEU A 49 -18.50 -13.91 -26.35
CA LEU A 49 -17.83 -14.67 -27.42
C LEU A 49 -17.31 -13.81 -28.57
N LYS A 50 -18.08 -12.82 -29.01
CA LYS A 50 -17.71 -11.94 -30.13
C LYS A 50 -16.46 -11.12 -29.79
N ASN A 51 -16.39 -10.61 -28.56
CA ASN A 51 -15.26 -9.82 -28.10
C ASN A 51 -14.01 -10.69 -27.95
N TYR A 52 -14.13 -11.91 -27.40
CA TYR A 52 -13.01 -12.85 -27.30
C TYR A 52 -12.49 -13.32 -28.64
N LYS A 53 -13.37 -13.62 -29.60
CA LYS A 53 -12.95 -13.97 -30.97
C LYS A 53 -12.13 -12.84 -31.60
N LYS A 54 -12.61 -11.60 -31.49
CA LYS A 54 -11.85 -10.43 -31.97
C LYS A 54 -10.52 -10.25 -31.23
N ALA A 55 -10.48 -10.49 -29.92
CA ALA A 55 -9.25 -10.43 -29.14
C ALA A 55 -8.22 -11.46 -29.64
N ARG A 56 -8.64 -12.69 -29.84
CA ARG A 56 -7.79 -13.77 -30.37
C ARG A 56 -7.25 -13.42 -31.77
N GLU A 57 -8.09 -12.96 -32.68
CA GLU A 57 -7.67 -12.51 -34.03
C GLU A 57 -6.58 -11.41 -34.00
N ILE A 58 -6.57 -10.56 -32.97
CA ILE A 58 -5.56 -9.51 -32.78
C ILE A 58 -4.28 -10.13 -32.20
N PHE A 59 -4.39 -10.92 -31.14
CA PHE A 59 -3.23 -11.46 -30.42
C PHE A 59 -2.57 -12.66 -31.12
N ASP A 60 -3.24 -13.34 -32.06
CA ASP A 60 -2.63 -14.37 -32.93
C ASP A 60 -1.49 -13.83 -33.79
N LYS A 61 -1.41 -12.51 -33.98
CA LYS A 61 -0.36 -11.84 -34.75
C LYS A 61 0.85 -11.46 -33.91
N VAL A 62 0.83 -11.76 -32.60
CA VAL A 62 1.93 -11.50 -31.69
C VAL A 62 2.92 -12.66 -31.78
N GLU A 63 4.15 -12.37 -32.21
CA GLU A 63 5.21 -13.36 -32.45
C GLU A 63 6.13 -13.58 -31.24
N VAL A 64 5.76 -13.06 -30.07
CA VAL A 64 6.49 -13.25 -28.80
C VAL A 64 5.60 -14.03 -27.82
N PRO A 65 6.18 -14.71 -26.81
CA PRO A 65 5.41 -15.29 -25.72
C PRO A 65 4.38 -14.30 -25.16
N LEU A 66 3.18 -14.80 -24.89
CA LEU A 66 2.03 -14.02 -24.47
C LEU A 66 1.46 -14.60 -23.18
N ILE A 67 1.47 -13.81 -22.10
CA ILE A 67 0.74 -14.10 -20.87
C ILE A 67 -0.48 -13.20 -20.82
N VAL A 68 -1.66 -13.79 -20.71
CA VAL A 68 -2.93 -13.08 -20.55
C VAL A 68 -3.65 -13.64 -19.34
N ILE A 69 -4.15 -12.75 -18.49
CA ILE A 69 -5.06 -13.11 -17.39
C ILE A 69 -6.40 -12.39 -17.57
N PRO A 70 -7.51 -12.90 -17.03
CA PRO A 70 -8.79 -12.22 -17.07
C PRO A 70 -8.85 -11.06 -16.06
N GLY A 71 -9.60 -10.01 -16.41
CA GLY A 71 -10.06 -8.98 -15.48
C GLY A 71 -11.52 -9.14 -15.07
N ASN A 72 -12.10 -8.15 -14.39
CA ASN A 72 -13.50 -8.23 -13.95
C ASN A 72 -14.50 -8.14 -15.12
N HIS A 73 -14.15 -7.43 -16.20
CA HIS A 73 -14.99 -7.36 -17.39
C HIS A 73 -15.01 -8.67 -18.18
N ASP A 74 -13.91 -9.40 -18.17
CA ASP A 74 -13.72 -10.67 -18.87
C ASP A 74 -14.57 -11.82 -18.32
N LYS A 75 -14.98 -11.71 -17.06
CA LYS A 75 -15.72 -12.76 -16.34
C LYS A 75 -17.23 -12.54 -16.31
N ARG A 76 -17.72 -11.45 -16.90
CA ARG A 76 -19.16 -11.15 -16.92
C ARG A 76 -19.93 -12.23 -17.66
N SER A 77 -21.09 -12.59 -17.14
CA SER A 77 -22.05 -13.48 -17.82
C SER A 77 -21.44 -14.80 -18.31
N GLY A 78 -20.59 -15.45 -17.49
CA GLY A 78 -19.94 -16.72 -17.83
C GLY A 78 -18.69 -16.59 -18.70
N GLY A 79 -18.20 -15.37 -18.93
CA GLY A 79 -17.04 -15.09 -19.79
C GLY A 79 -15.74 -15.78 -19.38
N LEU A 80 -15.61 -16.29 -18.14
CA LEU A 80 -14.46 -17.10 -17.74
C LEU A 80 -14.37 -18.44 -18.51
N SER A 81 -15.49 -19.06 -18.86
CA SER A 81 -15.48 -20.28 -19.67
C SER A 81 -14.99 -19.96 -21.08
N ILE A 82 -15.47 -18.85 -21.65
CA ILE A 82 -15.05 -18.38 -22.97
C ILE A 82 -13.57 -17.98 -22.96
N PHE A 83 -13.10 -17.32 -21.90
CA PHE A 83 -11.68 -17.03 -21.73
C PHE A 83 -10.83 -18.29 -21.91
N LYS A 84 -11.21 -19.39 -21.26
CA LYS A 84 -10.46 -20.65 -21.31
C LYS A 84 -10.42 -21.28 -22.70
N ASP A 85 -11.46 -21.09 -23.50
CA ASP A 85 -11.51 -21.59 -24.88
C ASP A 85 -10.55 -20.83 -25.82
N TYR A 86 -10.13 -19.60 -25.47
CA TYR A 86 -9.31 -18.73 -26.35
C TYR A 86 -7.91 -18.40 -25.81
N PHE A 87 -7.71 -18.43 -24.49
CA PHE A 87 -6.47 -18.02 -23.81
C PHE A 87 -6.01 -19.03 -22.73
N ASP A 88 -6.54 -20.25 -22.75
CA ASP A 88 -6.18 -21.34 -21.85
C ASP A 88 -6.41 -21.02 -20.35
N SER A 89 -5.40 -21.21 -19.51
CA SER A 89 -5.57 -21.12 -18.06
C SER A 89 -5.53 -19.67 -17.57
N PRO A 90 -6.49 -19.25 -16.72
CA PRO A 90 -6.49 -17.90 -16.12
C PRO A 90 -5.44 -17.72 -15.02
N ASP A 91 -4.80 -18.82 -14.62
CA ASP A 91 -3.82 -18.92 -13.55
C ASP A 91 -2.67 -19.83 -14.01
N GLY A 92 -1.44 -19.56 -13.61
CA GLY A 92 -0.32 -20.43 -13.95
C GLY A 92 1.05 -19.84 -13.64
N VAL A 93 2.06 -20.57 -14.08
CA VAL A 93 3.47 -20.21 -13.95
C VAL A 93 4.13 -20.35 -15.31
N PHE A 94 4.81 -19.30 -15.74
CA PHE A 94 5.71 -19.32 -16.88
C PHE A 94 7.14 -19.28 -16.34
N GLU A 95 7.93 -20.29 -16.66
CA GLU A 95 9.32 -20.42 -16.21
C GLU A 95 10.28 -20.38 -17.40
N SER A 96 11.35 -19.63 -17.24
CA SER A 96 12.55 -19.69 -18.08
C SER A 96 13.74 -20.15 -17.24
N GLU A 97 14.95 -20.15 -17.79
CA GLU A 97 16.16 -20.54 -17.04
C GLU A 97 16.34 -19.69 -15.76
N GLU A 98 16.18 -18.37 -15.88
CA GLU A 98 16.52 -17.39 -14.84
C GLU A 98 15.29 -16.67 -14.26
N GLU A 99 14.15 -16.75 -14.93
CA GLU A 99 12.96 -15.98 -14.59
C GLU A 99 11.75 -16.87 -14.31
N ILE A 100 10.89 -16.39 -13.42
CA ILE A 100 9.56 -16.95 -13.17
C ILE A 100 8.52 -15.84 -13.23
N VAL A 101 7.43 -16.09 -13.96
CA VAL A 101 6.24 -15.25 -14.01
C VAL A 101 5.05 -16.05 -13.49
N ILE A 102 4.58 -15.70 -12.30
CA ILE A 102 3.38 -16.27 -11.69
C ILE A 102 2.21 -15.36 -12.03
N TYR A 103 1.13 -15.90 -12.59
CA TYR A 103 -0.03 -15.11 -12.96
C TYR A 103 -1.30 -15.71 -12.39
N VAL A 104 -2.18 -14.85 -11.84
CA VAL A 104 -3.42 -15.28 -11.20
C VAL A 104 -4.61 -14.40 -11.55
N ASP A 105 -5.75 -15.04 -11.77
CA ASP A 105 -7.05 -14.41 -11.80
C ASP A 105 -7.39 -13.85 -10.41
N SER A 106 -7.65 -12.56 -10.38
CA SER A 106 -8.02 -11.86 -9.18
C SER A 106 -9.48 -11.42 -9.17
N ALA A 107 -10.21 -11.60 -10.26
CA ALA A 107 -11.55 -11.05 -10.41
C ALA A 107 -12.62 -11.93 -9.74
N VAL A 108 -13.54 -11.29 -9.01
CA VAL A 108 -14.73 -11.97 -8.49
C VAL A 108 -15.82 -11.89 -9.56
N PRO A 109 -16.41 -13.03 -10.01
CA PRO A 109 -17.42 -13.05 -11.07
C PRO A 109 -18.54 -12.03 -10.87
N ASP A 110 -18.91 -11.35 -11.96
CA ASP A 110 -20.00 -10.35 -12.02
C ASP A 110 -19.89 -9.19 -11.01
N THR A 111 -18.69 -8.90 -10.49
CA THR A 111 -18.42 -7.73 -9.64
C THR A 111 -17.17 -6.99 -10.10
N ASP A 112 -17.01 -5.73 -9.71
CA ASP A 112 -15.78 -4.96 -9.91
C ASP A 112 -14.75 -5.15 -8.77
N ILE A 113 -14.94 -6.16 -7.92
CA ILE A 113 -14.10 -6.44 -6.76
C ILE A 113 -13.06 -7.50 -7.11
N GLY A 114 -11.86 -7.31 -6.58
CA GLY A 114 -10.80 -8.30 -6.67
C GLY A 114 -10.54 -9.06 -5.36
N ARG A 115 -10.27 -10.36 -5.49
CA ARG A 115 -9.78 -11.24 -4.42
C ARG A 115 -8.96 -12.40 -5.00
N VAL A 116 -7.79 -12.66 -4.41
CA VAL A 116 -7.07 -13.92 -4.63
C VAL A 116 -7.55 -14.92 -3.58
N GLY A 117 -8.24 -15.98 -4.04
CA GLY A 117 -8.73 -17.05 -3.17
C GLY A 117 -7.59 -17.93 -2.62
N MET A 118 -7.88 -18.73 -1.60
CA MET A 118 -6.88 -19.53 -0.88
C MET A 118 -6.04 -20.42 -1.80
N VAL A 119 -6.69 -21.16 -2.72
CA VAL A 119 -6.00 -22.03 -3.68
C VAL A 119 -4.95 -21.28 -4.50
N LYS A 120 -5.29 -20.09 -5.00
CA LYS A 120 -4.37 -19.25 -5.79
C LYS A 120 -3.30 -18.59 -4.93
N PHE A 121 -3.64 -18.24 -3.69
CA PHE A 121 -2.68 -17.72 -2.72
C PHE A 121 -1.61 -18.77 -2.39
N ASP A 122 -2.02 -20.02 -2.14
CA ASP A 122 -1.12 -21.14 -1.89
C ASP A 122 -0.29 -21.46 -3.14
N MET A 123 -0.89 -21.42 -4.34
CA MET A 123 -0.15 -21.58 -5.60
C MET A 123 0.96 -20.54 -5.77
N ILE A 124 0.71 -19.25 -5.49
CA ILE A 124 1.76 -18.22 -5.53
C ILE A 124 2.85 -18.54 -4.52
N LYS A 125 2.46 -18.91 -3.30
CA LYS A 125 3.39 -19.20 -2.21
C LYS A 125 4.28 -20.40 -2.52
N GLU A 126 3.72 -21.47 -3.06
CA GLU A 126 4.43 -22.68 -3.47
C GLU A 126 5.38 -22.37 -4.62
N ALA A 127 4.89 -21.71 -5.68
CA ALA A 127 5.72 -21.32 -6.82
C ALA A 127 6.91 -20.45 -6.40
N LEU A 128 6.71 -19.46 -5.52
CA LEU A 128 7.80 -18.63 -4.99
C LEU A 128 8.82 -19.40 -4.13
N ALA A 129 8.35 -20.44 -3.42
CA ALA A 129 9.22 -21.26 -2.58
C ALA A 129 10.05 -22.25 -3.42
N GLU A 130 9.41 -22.93 -4.37
CA GLU A 130 10.04 -23.88 -5.29
C GLU A 130 11.05 -23.19 -6.20
N ASN A 131 10.75 -21.96 -6.63
CA ASN A 131 11.61 -21.15 -7.49
C ASN A 131 12.39 -20.08 -6.69
N SER A 132 12.78 -20.40 -5.45
CA SER A 132 13.46 -19.45 -4.57
C SER A 132 14.82 -18.98 -5.09
N ASP A 133 15.46 -19.81 -5.93
CA ASP A 133 16.76 -19.62 -6.59
C ASP A 133 16.69 -18.77 -7.87
N LYS A 134 15.51 -18.61 -8.48
CA LYS A 134 15.33 -17.80 -9.69
C LYS A 134 15.78 -16.37 -9.46
N SER A 135 16.53 -15.84 -10.42
CA SER A 135 17.09 -14.51 -10.30
C SER A 135 16.05 -13.43 -10.52
N VAL A 136 14.96 -13.67 -11.27
CA VAL A 136 13.86 -12.71 -11.46
C VAL A 136 12.52 -13.34 -11.13
N LYS A 137 11.76 -12.71 -10.22
CA LYS A 137 10.41 -13.15 -9.83
C LYS A 137 9.37 -12.10 -10.14
N ILE A 138 8.38 -12.46 -10.97
CA ILE A 138 7.31 -11.56 -11.41
C ILE A 138 5.97 -12.15 -11.01
N VAL A 139 5.07 -11.32 -10.47
CA VAL A 139 3.68 -11.69 -10.21
C VAL A 139 2.74 -10.80 -11.03
N VAL A 140 1.77 -11.40 -11.70
CA VAL A 140 0.77 -10.71 -12.54
C VAL A 140 -0.62 -10.95 -11.99
N LEU A 141 -1.38 -9.88 -11.77
CA LEU A 141 -2.78 -9.93 -11.35
C LEU A 141 -3.55 -8.73 -11.89
N HIS A 142 -4.85 -8.85 -12.15
CA HIS A 142 -5.59 -7.72 -12.72
C HIS A 142 -5.78 -6.55 -11.75
N HIS A 143 -6.33 -6.81 -10.56
CA HIS A 143 -6.59 -5.75 -9.57
C HIS A 143 -5.30 -5.37 -8.83
N HIS A 144 -5.09 -4.08 -8.58
CA HIS A 144 -3.89 -3.60 -7.91
C HIS A 144 -3.86 -3.94 -6.40
N VAL A 145 -2.67 -4.28 -5.89
CA VAL A 145 -2.43 -4.52 -4.45
C VAL A 145 -2.25 -3.21 -3.70
N VAL A 146 -1.65 -2.21 -4.32
CA VAL A 146 -1.39 -0.89 -3.72
C VAL A 146 -2.39 0.15 -4.24
N PRO A 147 -2.79 1.15 -3.44
CA PRO A 147 -3.69 2.20 -3.90
C PRO A 147 -3.17 2.93 -5.14
N VAL A 148 -4.06 3.20 -6.09
CA VAL A 148 -3.74 3.92 -7.33
C VAL A 148 -4.29 5.35 -7.24
N PRO A 149 -3.43 6.38 -7.36
CA PRO A 149 -3.87 7.77 -7.28
C PRO A 149 -4.79 8.13 -8.45
N LYS A 150 -5.64 9.17 -8.26
CA LYS A 150 -6.54 9.72 -9.30
C LYS A 150 -7.55 8.71 -9.86
N ALA A 151 -7.73 7.58 -9.19
CA ALA A 151 -8.65 6.53 -9.60
C ALA A 151 -10.10 6.77 -9.11
N GLY A 152 -10.31 7.68 -8.16
CA GLY A 152 -11.62 8.08 -7.61
C GLY A 152 -12.27 7.08 -6.64
N ARG A 153 -11.70 5.88 -6.49
CA ARG A 153 -12.03 4.87 -5.46
C ARG A 153 -10.76 4.07 -5.16
N GLU A 154 -9.79 4.74 -4.55
CA GLU A 154 -8.41 4.26 -4.44
C GLU A 154 -8.29 3.10 -3.46
N ARG A 155 -9.28 2.97 -2.56
CA ARG A 155 -9.47 1.83 -1.66
C ARG A 155 -9.86 0.52 -2.34
N ASN A 156 -10.26 0.52 -3.62
CA ASN A 156 -10.62 -0.70 -4.35
C ASN A 156 -9.38 -1.53 -4.78
N VAL A 157 -8.45 -1.73 -3.85
CA VAL A 157 -7.42 -2.75 -3.92
C VAL A 157 -8.05 -4.14 -3.69
N LEU A 158 -7.26 -5.20 -3.81
CA LEU A 158 -7.70 -6.54 -3.43
C LEU A 158 -8.19 -6.61 -1.99
N SER A 159 -9.27 -7.36 -1.75
CA SER A 159 -9.82 -7.57 -0.39
C SER A 159 -8.86 -8.24 0.61
N ASN A 160 -7.81 -8.89 0.10
CA ASN A 160 -6.68 -9.45 0.85
C ASN A 160 -5.34 -8.88 0.38
N ALA A 161 -5.32 -7.61 -0.05
CA ALA A 161 -4.11 -6.95 -0.53
C ALA A 161 -2.99 -6.95 0.52
N GLY A 162 -3.32 -6.75 1.79
CA GLY A 162 -2.33 -6.85 2.88
C GLY A 162 -1.60 -8.19 2.94
N ASP A 163 -2.32 -9.30 2.80
CA ASP A 163 -1.73 -10.65 2.86
C ASP A 163 -0.84 -10.92 1.62
N LEU A 164 -1.26 -10.44 0.45
CA LEU A 164 -0.48 -10.58 -0.79
C LEU A 164 0.76 -9.68 -0.79
N LEU A 165 0.63 -8.45 -0.29
CA LEU A 165 1.76 -7.55 -0.12
C LEU A 165 2.82 -8.21 0.78
N GLU A 166 2.41 -8.78 1.92
CA GLU A 166 3.33 -9.52 2.79
C GLU A 166 3.98 -10.72 2.07
N LEU A 167 3.19 -11.51 1.33
CA LEU A 167 3.69 -12.65 0.57
C LEU A 167 4.74 -12.22 -0.47
N PHE A 168 4.48 -11.18 -1.24
CA PHE A 168 5.38 -10.71 -2.29
C PHE A 168 6.68 -10.17 -1.74
N LEU A 169 6.62 -9.40 -0.64
CA LEU A 169 7.82 -8.85 0.00
C LEU A 169 8.68 -9.96 0.63
N LYS A 170 8.06 -10.98 1.24
CA LYS A 170 8.79 -12.12 1.83
C LYS A 170 9.31 -13.11 0.80
N GLY A 171 8.65 -13.22 -0.35
CA GLY A 171 9.06 -14.08 -1.46
C GLY A 171 10.12 -13.46 -2.39
N ASP A 172 10.66 -12.29 -2.02
CA ASP A 172 11.63 -11.53 -2.82
C ASP A 172 11.14 -11.28 -4.28
N VAL A 173 9.85 -10.96 -4.45
CA VAL A 173 9.28 -10.63 -5.77
C VAL A 173 9.90 -9.33 -6.27
N ASP A 174 10.44 -9.31 -7.50
CA ASP A 174 11.02 -8.12 -8.10
C ASP A 174 9.95 -7.17 -8.64
N LEU A 175 8.91 -7.73 -9.26
CA LEU A 175 7.95 -6.98 -10.05
C LEU A 175 6.54 -7.54 -9.89
N VAL A 176 5.59 -6.65 -9.57
CA VAL A 176 4.17 -6.95 -9.55
C VAL A 176 3.47 -6.12 -10.62
N LEU A 177 2.81 -6.78 -11.56
CA LEU A 177 2.11 -6.15 -12.67
C LEU A 177 0.60 -6.21 -12.45
N SER A 178 -0.04 -5.05 -12.55
CA SER A 178 -1.50 -4.93 -12.49
C SER A 178 -2.09 -3.98 -13.51
N GLY A 179 -3.41 -4.07 -13.66
CA GLY A 179 -4.24 -3.17 -14.43
C GLY A 179 -5.32 -2.56 -13.54
N HIS A 180 -6.52 -2.41 -14.10
CA HIS A 180 -7.67 -1.88 -13.39
C HIS A 180 -7.53 -0.37 -13.08
N ARG A 181 -8.67 0.31 -12.96
CA ARG A 181 -8.79 1.78 -12.72
C ARG A 181 -8.22 2.72 -13.79
N HIS A 182 -7.57 2.23 -14.83
CA HIS A 182 -7.17 3.00 -16.02
C HIS A 182 -6.23 4.19 -15.72
N TYR A 183 -5.39 4.09 -14.70
CA TYR A 183 -4.37 5.11 -14.40
C TYR A 183 -2.99 4.48 -14.20
N PRO A 184 -1.98 4.86 -15.01
CA PRO A 184 -0.66 4.27 -14.91
C PRO A 184 0.07 4.77 -13.66
N ASN A 185 0.60 3.85 -12.87
CA ASN A 185 1.31 4.19 -11.65
C ASN A 185 2.46 3.22 -11.36
N VAL A 186 3.53 3.72 -10.75
CA VAL A 186 4.72 2.93 -10.46
C VAL A 186 5.28 3.30 -9.08
N HIS A 187 5.31 2.35 -8.16
CA HIS A 187 5.92 2.51 -6.83
C HIS A 187 6.89 1.37 -6.53
N ARG A 188 7.84 1.63 -5.63
CA ARG A 188 8.69 0.58 -5.05
C ARG A 188 8.36 0.45 -3.58
N ILE A 189 7.97 -0.74 -3.13
CA ILE A 189 7.84 -1.08 -1.71
C ILE A 189 8.95 -2.07 -1.38
N GLU A 190 9.81 -1.69 -0.45
CA GLU A 190 11.07 -2.38 -0.16
C GLU A 190 11.89 -2.59 -1.45
N ASN A 191 12.01 -3.84 -1.91
CA ASN A 191 12.73 -4.21 -3.12
C ASN A 191 11.78 -4.55 -4.29
N THR A 192 10.48 -4.64 -4.04
CA THR A 192 9.46 -4.99 -5.05
C THR A 192 8.94 -3.74 -5.74
N VAL A 193 8.89 -3.78 -7.08
CA VAL A 193 8.31 -2.71 -7.91
C VAL A 193 6.88 -3.08 -8.28
N PHE A 194 5.92 -2.23 -7.94
CA PHE A 194 4.52 -2.37 -8.31
C PHE A 194 4.23 -1.45 -9.51
N VAL A 195 3.72 -2.02 -10.60
CA VAL A 195 3.37 -1.32 -11.83
C VAL A 195 1.90 -1.52 -12.15
N ASN A 196 1.13 -0.45 -12.04
CA ASN A 196 -0.23 -0.38 -12.56
C ASN A 196 -0.20 0.16 -13.99
N ALA A 197 -0.78 -0.56 -14.93
CA ALA A 197 -1.01 -0.07 -16.28
C ALA A 197 -2.20 0.91 -16.31
N GLY A 198 -2.15 1.88 -17.23
CA GLY A 198 -3.35 2.56 -17.68
C GLY A 198 -4.16 1.65 -18.61
N THR A 199 -5.17 2.20 -19.27
CA THR A 199 -5.84 1.49 -20.38
C THR A 199 -5.10 1.74 -21.69
N ILE A 200 -4.81 0.69 -22.44
CA ILE A 200 -4.18 0.83 -23.76
C ILE A 200 -5.17 1.21 -24.86
N SER A 201 -6.47 0.91 -24.72
CA SER A 201 -7.42 1.14 -25.83
C SER A 201 -8.85 1.46 -25.42
N ASP A 202 -9.19 1.61 -24.14
CA ASP A 202 -10.49 2.18 -23.76
C ASP A 202 -10.42 3.72 -23.87
N LYS A 203 -11.42 4.32 -24.51
CA LYS A 203 -11.59 5.78 -24.53
C LYS A 203 -11.96 6.36 -23.16
N LYS A 204 -12.40 5.52 -22.22
CA LYS A 204 -12.67 5.90 -20.82
C LYS A 204 -11.36 5.98 -20.04
N THR A 205 -10.67 7.11 -20.09
CA THR A 205 -9.48 7.37 -19.28
C THR A 205 -9.80 8.11 -17.97
N ARG A 206 -8.80 8.33 -17.10
CA ARG A 206 -8.96 9.01 -15.79
C ARG A 206 -8.14 10.29 -15.73
N TYR A 207 -8.65 11.31 -15.03
CA TYR A 207 -7.94 12.57 -14.75
C TYR A 207 -7.35 13.25 -16.01
N GLY A 208 -8.02 13.13 -17.16
CA GLY A 208 -7.50 13.67 -18.43
C GLY A 208 -6.25 12.95 -18.96
N ASP A 209 -5.90 11.78 -18.41
CA ASP A 209 -4.86 10.92 -18.98
C ASP A 209 -5.32 10.35 -20.34
N ILE A 210 -4.40 9.79 -21.10
CA ILE A 210 -4.65 9.15 -22.39
C ILE A 210 -4.20 7.68 -22.38
N ASN A 211 -4.48 6.97 -23.47
CA ASN A 211 -4.07 5.57 -23.57
C ASN A 211 -2.56 5.40 -23.37
N SER A 212 -2.19 4.39 -22.58
CA SER A 212 -0.80 4.16 -22.19
C SER A 212 -0.47 2.68 -22.00
N TYR A 213 0.83 2.39 -22.03
CA TYR A 213 1.42 1.06 -21.83
C TYR A 213 2.79 1.19 -21.18
N ASN A 214 3.33 0.08 -20.69
CA ASN A 214 4.62 0.03 -20.04
C ASN A 214 5.62 -0.79 -20.86
N LEU A 215 6.83 -0.27 -20.98
CA LEU A 215 8.01 -1.01 -21.42
C LEU A 215 8.92 -1.20 -20.22
N ILE A 216 9.12 -2.45 -19.83
CA ILE A 216 9.86 -2.80 -18.62
C ILE A 216 11.12 -3.54 -19.03
N GLN A 217 12.26 -3.13 -18.50
CA GLN A 217 13.54 -3.80 -18.73
C GLN A 217 14.12 -4.21 -17.39
N ILE A 218 14.36 -5.51 -17.24
CA ILE A 218 14.98 -6.12 -16.07
C ILE A 218 16.38 -6.57 -16.48
N LYS A 219 17.38 -6.02 -15.79
CA LYS A 219 18.78 -6.43 -15.86
C LYS A 219 19.20 -6.95 -14.48
N LYS A 220 20.42 -7.49 -14.39
CA LYS A 220 20.98 -8.01 -13.13
C LYS A 220 20.96 -6.98 -12.00
N ASP A 221 21.31 -5.72 -12.30
CA ASP A 221 21.52 -4.66 -11.31
C ASP A 221 20.39 -3.62 -11.22
N ARG A 222 19.46 -3.63 -12.20
CA ARG A 222 18.43 -2.59 -12.32
C ARG A 222 17.16 -3.06 -12.98
N LEU A 223 16.06 -2.49 -12.53
CA LEU A 223 14.74 -2.55 -13.16
C LEU A 223 14.40 -1.14 -13.68
N LYS A 224 14.03 -1.04 -14.96
CA LYS A 224 13.60 0.20 -15.61
C LYS A 224 12.17 0.07 -16.08
N VAL A 225 11.30 0.96 -15.63
CA VAL A 225 9.91 1.07 -16.11
C VAL A 225 9.76 2.34 -16.92
N LYS A 226 9.37 2.20 -18.19
CA LYS A 226 9.02 3.31 -19.07
C LYS A 226 7.53 3.23 -19.40
N THR A 227 6.74 4.10 -18.77
CA THR A 227 5.33 4.31 -19.14
C THR A 227 5.29 5.24 -20.35
N LYS A 228 4.76 4.75 -21.47
CA LYS A 228 4.54 5.52 -22.70
C LYS A 228 3.05 5.79 -22.88
N ARG A 229 2.74 6.98 -23.37
CA ARG A 229 1.41 7.38 -23.81
C ARG A 229 1.36 7.43 -25.33
N VAL A 230 0.16 7.29 -25.88
CA VAL A 230 -0.04 7.24 -27.34
C VAL A 230 0.25 8.57 -28.05
N ASP A 231 0.29 9.69 -27.33
CA ASP A 231 0.77 11.00 -27.82
C ASP A 231 2.30 11.11 -27.91
N GLY A 232 3.03 10.05 -27.54
CA GLY A 232 4.48 10.00 -27.53
C GLY A 232 5.13 10.45 -26.23
N SER A 233 4.38 11.04 -25.29
CA SER A 233 4.90 11.41 -23.98
C SER A 233 5.28 10.16 -23.17
N LYS A 234 6.32 10.28 -22.33
CA LYS A 234 6.88 9.15 -21.59
C LYS A 234 7.38 9.54 -20.21
N LYS A 235 7.19 8.66 -19.23
CA LYS A 235 7.76 8.74 -17.88
C LYS A 235 8.66 7.54 -17.64
N VAL A 236 9.87 7.77 -17.16
CA VAL A 236 10.85 6.70 -16.90
C VAL A 236 11.20 6.68 -15.42
N LYS A 237 11.14 5.51 -14.80
CA LYS A 237 11.65 5.26 -13.45
C LYS A 237 12.71 4.16 -13.48
N HIS A 238 13.71 4.31 -12.63
CA HIS A 238 14.81 3.36 -12.47
C HIS A 238 14.86 2.91 -11.01
N PHE A 239 14.99 1.60 -10.81
CA PHE A 239 15.07 0.99 -9.50
C PHE A 239 16.31 0.08 -9.46
N PRO A 240 17.21 0.25 -8.47
CA PRO A 240 18.29 -0.69 -8.28
C PRO A 240 17.74 -2.03 -7.78
N ARG A 241 18.28 -3.14 -8.30
CA ARG A 241 18.04 -4.48 -7.76
C ARG A 241 19.18 -4.76 -6.78
N LYS A 242 18.86 -4.76 -5.49
CA LYS A 242 19.87 -4.82 -4.41
C LYS A 242 19.90 -6.22 -3.82
N ASP A 243 21.11 -6.74 -3.61
CA ASP A 243 21.35 -7.79 -2.63
C ASP A 243 21.25 -7.24 -1.21
N LYS A 244 20.87 -8.14 -0.28
CA LYS A 244 20.53 -7.96 1.14
C LYS A 244 21.17 -6.74 1.84
N ARG A 245 20.36 -6.05 2.66
CA ARG A 245 20.79 -4.91 3.46
C ARG A 245 21.77 -5.36 4.54
N ILE A 246 23.02 -4.95 4.45
CA ILE A 246 23.93 -5.00 5.60
C ILE A 246 24.26 -3.58 6.02
N PHE A 247 23.84 -3.25 7.24
CA PHE A 247 24.09 -1.96 7.85
C PHE A 247 25.26 -2.09 8.82
N TYR A 248 26.30 -1.27 8.64
CA TYR A 248 27.47 -1.30 9.53
C TYR A 248 27.62 -0.02 10.38
N HIS A 249 26.89 1.06 10.08
CA HIS A 249 26.99 2.33 10.81
C HIS A 249 25.65 3.10 10.82
N PHE A 250 25.04 3.26 12.01
CA PHE A 250 23.77 3.99 12.18
C PHE A 250 23.95 5.51 12.35
N GLY A 251 25.11 5.95 12.85
CA GLY A 251 25.30 7.31 13.37
C GLY A 251 24.66 7.48 14.75
N ASP A 252 24.61 8.70 15.25
CA ASP A 252 24.03 9.00 16.57
C ASP A 252 22.49 8.87 16.56
N LYS A 253 21.92 8.50 17.70
CA LYS A 253 20.47 8.51 17.91
C LYS A 253 20.02 9.96 18.07
N ILE A 254 19.15 10.42 17.18
CA ILE A 254 18.62 11.78 17.17
C ILE A 254 17.34 11.85 17.99
N PHE A 255 16.49 10.83 17.93
CA PHE A 255 15.16 10.86 18.53
C PHE A 255 14.58 9.47 18.75
N ARG A 256 13.77 9.31 19.79
CA ARG A 256 13.01 8.10 20.12
C ARG A 256 11.53 8.44 20.26
N ILE A 257 10.71 7.70 19.54
CA ILE A 257 9.25 7.82 19.58
C ILE A 257 8.66 6.54 20.17
N VAL A 258 7.64 6.70 21.01
CA VAL A 258 6.67 5.64 21.28
C VAL A 258 5.43 5.87 20.42
N HIS A 259 5.07 4.88 19.61
CA HIS A 259 3.91 4.95 18.72
C HIS A 259 2.83 3.95 19.18
N ILE A 260 1.70 4.50 19.62
CA ILE A 260 0.55 3.75 20.15
C ILE A 260 -0.71 4.04 19.35
N SER A 261 -1.68 3.12 19.43
CA SER A 261 -3.02 3.29 18.87
C SER A 261 -4.01 2.34 19.53
N ASN A 262 -5.30 2.59 19.33
CA ASN A 262 -6.40 1.70 19.74
C ASN A 262 -6.26 1.24 21.20
N THR A 263 -6.10 2.19 22.12
CA THR A 263 -6.19 1.93 23.55
C THR A 263 -7.61 1.54 23.94
N PHE A 264 -8.61 2.12 23.27
CA PHE A 264 -10.05 1.90 23.50
C PHE A 264 -10.41 1.94 24.99
N ILE A 265 -9.96 2.96 25.69
CA ILE A 265 -10.18 3.13 27.12
C ILE A 265 -11.68 3.28 27.36
N SER A 266 -12.20 2.41 28.22
CA SER A 266 -13.59 2.40 28.65
C SER A 266 -13.73 1.62 29.96
N SER A 267 -14.93 1.60 30.52
CA SER A 267 -15.28 0.72 31.65
C SER A 267 -15.72 -0.68 31.20
N SER A 268 -15.65 -0.99 29.91
CA SER A 268 -16.10 -2.28 29.39
C SER A 268 -15.01 -3.35 29.52
N THR A 269 -15.41 -4.61 29.44
CA THR A 269 -14.49 -5.75 29.42
C THR A 269 -13.65 -5.83 28.15
N ARG A 270 -13.93 -5.00 27.13
CA ARG A 270 -13.13 -4.91 25.91
C ARG A 270 -11.83 -4.15 26.11
N PHE A 271 -11.76 -3.31 27.14
CA PHE A 271 -10.54 -2.62 27.57
C PHE A 271 -9.72 -3.52 28.51
N LEU A 272 -8.54 -3.92 28.05
CA LEU A 272 -7.63 -4.79 28.79
C LEU A 272 -6.75 -3.96 29.73
N HIS A 273 -7.28 -3.63 30.90
CA HIS A 273 -6.60 -2.83 31.94
C HIS A 273 -5.15 -3.27 32.19
N THR A 274 -4.90 -4.56 32.42
CA THR A 274 -3.55 -5.09 32.70
C THR A 274 -2.58 -4.81 31.56
N HIS A 275 -3.04 -4.92 30.31
CA HIS A 275 -2.20 -4.66 29.14
C HIS A 275 -1.86 -3.18 29.04
N PHE A 276 -2.83 -2.30 29.26
CA PHE A 276 -2.60 -0.86 29.25
C PHE A 276 -1.59 -0.44 30.32
N PHE A 277 -1.78 -0.86 31.58
CA PHE A 277 -0.91 -0.44 32.68
C PHE A 277 0.49 -1.06 32.62
N ASN A 278 0.63 -2.29 32.14
CA ASN A 278 1.93 -2.88 31.87
C ASN A 278 2.64 -2.15 30.73
N ALA A 279 1.93 -1.84 29.63
CA ALA A 279 2.50 -1.05 28.54
C ALA A 279 2.93 0.34 29.01
N LEU A 280 2.09 1.05 29.77
CA LEU A 280 2.40 2.34 30.37
C LEU A 280 3.69 2.29 31.21
N LYS A 281 3.83 1.28 32.07
CA LYS A 281 5.04 1.08 32.88
C LYS A 281 6.29 0.92 31.99
N ASN A 282 6.19 0.12 30.93
CA ASN A 282 7.30 -0.06 29.98
C ASN A 282 7.59 1.25 29.23
N ILE A 283 6.55 1.96 28.76
CA ILE A 283 6.70 3.22 28.02
C ILE A 283 7.43 4.27 28.85
N ASN A 284 7.04 4.44 30.11
CA ASN A 284 7.69 5.38 31.00
C ASN A 284 9.17 5.02 31.31
N SER A 285 9.60 3.77 31.08
CA SER A 285 11.01 3.36 31.27
C SER A 285 11.85 3.36 29.98
N LEU A 286 11.28 3.73 28.82
CA LEU A 286 11.99 3.71 27.53
C LEU A 286 12.78 4.97 27.21
N ASP A 287 12.66 6.02 28.04
CA ASP A 287 13.29 7.32 27.83
C ASP A 287 13.04 7.84 26.41
N ALA A 288 11.75 7.94 26.07
CA ALA A 288 11.32 8.42 24.76
C ALA A 288 11.12 9.93 24.79
N ASP A 289 11.48 10.59 23.69
CA ASP A 289 11.32 12.04 23.51
C ASP A 289 9.86 12.42 23.31
N LEU A 290 9.07 11.54 22.67
CA LEU A 290 7.67 11.79 22.33
C LEU A 290 6.86 10.49 22.27
N THR A 291 5.61 10.55 22.72
CA THR A 291 4.58 9.54 22.44
C THR A 291 3.61 10.08 21.39
N ILE A 292 3.31 9.30 20.35
CA ILE A 292 2.32 9.64 19.32
C ILE A 292 1.19 8.62 19.37
N HIS A 293 -0.04 9.11 19.57
CA HIS A 293 -1.24 8.29 19.60
C HIS A 293 -2.06 8.45 18.31
N CYS A 294 -2.05 7.41 17.48
CA CYS A 294 -2.73 7.39 16.18
C CYS A 294 -4.21 7.01 16.28
N GLY A 295 -4.96 7.64 17.19
CA GLY A 295 -6.42 7.46 17.34
C GLY A 295 -6.86 6.15 17.98
N GLY A 296 -8.17 6.03 18.22
CA GLY A 296 -8.77 4.91 18.94
C GLY A 296 -8.51 5.02 20.43
N ILE A 297 -8.58 6.23 20.97
CA ILE A 297 -8.28 6.54 22.37
C ILE A 297 -9.36 5.93 23.27
N VAL A 298 -10.62 6.23 22.95
CA VAL A 298 -11.81 5.75 23.68
C VAL A 298 -12.54 4.69 22.86
N GLU A 299 -13.25 3.77 23.54
CA GLU A 299 -14.09 2.77 22.83
C GLU A 299 -15.25 3.45 22.07
N GLU A 300 -15.85 4.46 22.70
CA GLU A 300 -16.96 5.26 22.21
C GLU A 300 -16.83 6.70 22.69
N GLY A 301 -17.24 7.67 21.86
CA GLY A 301 -17.16 9.11 22.11
C GLY A 301 -18.17 9.65 23.12
N ILE A 302 -18.13 9.13 24.35
CA ILE A 302 -18.99 9.52 25.47
C ILE A 302 -18.17 10.08 26.64
N ASN A 303 -18.78 10.93 27.48
CA ASN A 303 -18.06 11.65 28.53
C ASN A 303 -17.34 10.73 29.53
N GLN A 304 -17.98 9.63 29.95
CA GLN A 304 -17.38 8.69 30.89
C GLN A 304 -16.07 8.07 30.38
N ASN A 305 -16.02 7.70 29.09
CA ASN A 305 -14.82 7.12 28.49
C ASN A 305 -13.70 8.16 28.38
N PHE A 306 -14.04 9.41 28.03
CA PHE A 306 -13.07 10.50 27.93
C PHE A 306 -12.49 10.90 29.29
N GLU A 307 -13.31 10.97 30.35
CA GLU A 307 -12.83 11.22 31.72
C GLU A 307 -11.85 10.13 32.16
N LEU A 308 -12.19 8.86 31.90
CA LEU A 308 -11.32 7.73 32.21
C LEU A 308 -10.02 7.77 31.39
N ALA A 309 -10.13 8.05 30.09
CA ALA A 309 -8.98 8.18 29.21
C ALA A 309 -8.06 9.30 29.68
N LYS A 310 -8.57 10.49 29.99
CA LYS A 310 -7.77 11.60 30.53
C LYS A 310 -7.00 11.19 31.77
N LYS A 311 -7.67 10.58 32.76
CA LYS A 311 -7.06 10.08 34.01
C LYS A 311 -5.92 9.08 33.75
N TYR A 312 -6.02 8.27 32.72
CA TYR A 312 -5.02 7.24 32.40
C TYR A 312 -3.89 7.79 31.54
N MET A 313 -4.20 8.64 30.55
CA MET A 313 -3.21 9.25 29.67
C MET A 313 -2.32 10.26 30.40
N GLU A 314 -2.78 10.87 31.49
CA GLU A 314 -1.96 11.74 32.37
C GLU A 314 -0.86 10.99 33.13
N LYS A 315 -0.88 9.65 33.12
CA LYS A 315 0.15 8.84 33.78
C LYS A 315 1.38 8.60 32.91
N PHE A 316 1.35 9.00 31.63
CA PHE A 316 2.53 8.98 30.77
C PHE A 316 3.51 10.06 31.21
N THR A 317 4.78 9.72 31.38
CA THR A 317 5.83 10.68 31.76
C THR A 317 6.38 11.43 30.55
N THR A 318 6.25 10.87 29.36
CA THR A 318 6.67 11.46 28.09
C THR A 318 5.55 12.34 27.51
N PRO A 319 5.87 13.51 26.90
CA PRO A 319 4.88 14.29 26.17
C PRO A 319 4.15 13.46 25.12
N ILE A 320 2.87 13.74 24.92
CA ILE A 320 2.02 12.97 24.02
C ILE A 320 1.23 13.88 23.08
N ILE A 321 1.20 13.52 21.79
CA ILE A 321 0.37 14.16 20.77
C ILE A 321 -0.59 13.15 20.14
N TYR A 322 -1.73 13.67 19.69
CA TYR A 322 -2.88 12.85 19.28
C TYR A 322 -3.38 13.19 17.88
N THR A 323 -3.98 12.19 17.24
CA THR A 323 -4.96 12.35 16.15
C THR A 323 -6.18 11.51 16.49
N PRO A 324 -7.41 11.94 16.18
CA PRO A 324 -8.59 11.14 16.44
C PRO A 324 -8.76 9.98 15.44
N ALA A 325 -9.42 8.92 15.88
CA ALA A 325 -10.15 7.96 15.04
C ALA A 325 -11.65 8.34 14.97
N GLY A 326 -12.41 7.71 14.07
CA GLY A 326 -13.86 7.94 13.96
C GLY A 326 -14.59 7.77 15.30
N ARG A 327 -14.25 6.72 16.06
CA ARG A 327 -14.84 6.45 17.39
C ARG A 327 -14.58 7.55 18.42
N ASP A 328 -13.45 8.24 18.31
CA ASP A 328 -13.11 9.32 19.22
C ASP A 328 -13.95 10.58 18.96
N ILE A 329 -14.47 10.75 17.73
CA ILE A 329 -15.24 11.95 17.34
C ILE A 329 -16.74 11.68 17.14
N ASN A 330 -17.18 10.42 17.17
CA ASN A 330 -18.60 10.08 17.10
C ASN A 330 -19.37 10.53 18.35
N TYR A 331 -20.69 10.74 18.21
CA TYR A 331 -21.56 11.23 19.27
C TYR A 331 -21.08 12.59 19.83
N LEU A 332 -20.83 12.68 21.14
CA LEU A 332 -20.27 13.87 21.78
C LEU A 332 -18.75 13.99 21.59
N GLY A 333 -18.12 12.97 21.00
CA GLY A 333 -16.66 12.88 20.87
C GLY A 333 -16.03 14.08 20.16
N TYR A 334 -16.71 14.66 19.16
CA TYR A 334 -16.22 15.85 18.45
C TYR A 334 -15.93 17.03 19.40
N GLU A 335 -16.79 17.24 20.40
CA GLU A 335 -16.60 18.30 21.41
C GLU A 335 -15.69 17.83 22.55
N LEU A 336 -15.89 16.59 23.02
CA LEU A 336 -15.16 16.04 24.16
C LEU A 336 -13.67 15.85 23.86
N PHE A 337 -13.31 15.45 22.64
CA PHE A 337 -11.89 15.33 22.25
C PHE A 337 -11.16 16.64 22.50
N SER A 338 -11.73 17.74 22.02
CA SER A 338 -11.13 19.07 22.18
C SER A 338 -11.04 19.49 23.64
N LYS A 339 -12.08 19.18 24.43
CA LYS A 339 -12.13 19.44 25.88
C LYS A 339 -11.03 18.70 26.65
N TYR A 340 -10.76 17.43 26.34
CA TYR A 340 -9.86 16.59 27.15
C TYR A 340 -8.42 16.50 26.61
N PHE A 341 -8.23 16.58 25.28
CA PHE A 341 -6.95 16.36 24.62
C PHE A 341 -6.46 17.55 23.79
N GLY A 342 -7.24 18.65 23.70
CA GLY A 342 -6.89 19.84 22.91
C GLY A 342 -7.22 19.67 21.43
N GLU A 343 -6.59 20.47 20.57
CA GLU A 343 -6.90 20.47 19.13
C GLU A 343 -6.83 19.07 18.51
N MET A 344 -7.74 18.76 17.57
CA MET A 344 -7.78 17.47 16.87
C MET A 344 -6.56 17.21 15.99
N ILE A 345 -5.94 18.28 15.47
CA ILE A 345 -4.79 18.20 14.57
C ILE A 345 -3.59 18.76 15.31
N GLN A 346 -2.83 17.88 15.95
CA GLN A 346 -1.68 18.27 16.76
C GLN A 346 -0.38 18.17 15.96
N SER A 347 0.67 18.81 16.47
CA SER A 347 2.01 18.70 15.89
C SER A 347 3.08 18.80 16.97
N TYR A 348 4.24 18.22 16.69
CA TYR A 348 5.46 18.40 17.46
C TYR A 348 6.55 18.92 16.54
N ARG A 349 7.37 19.83 17.05
CA ARG A 349 8.48 20.41 16.30
C ARG A 349 9.63 20.77 17.23
N ASP A 350 10.84 20.46 16.77
CA ASP A 350 12.08 21.05 17.27
C ASP A 350 12.92 21.60 16.09
N GLU A 351 14.23 21.80 16.30
CA GLU A 351 15.15 22.28 15.27
C GLU A 351 15.30 21.32 14.06
N LYS A 352 15.29 20.00 14.29
CA LYS A 352 15.60 18.97 13.30
C LYS A 352 14.37 18.19 12.83
N ILE A 353 13.34 18.08 13.66
CA ILE A 353 12.23 17.13 13.53
C ILE A 353 10.88 17.85 13.52
N LEU A 354 9.99 17.37 12.65
CA LEU A 354 8.59 17.77 12.58
C LEU A 354 7.71 16.53 12.49
N PHE A 355 6.78 16.39 13.44
CA PHE A 355 5.63 15.49 13.35
C PHE A 355 4.38 16.33 13.15
N GLN A 356 3.71 16.15 12.01
CA GLN A 356 2.49 16.86 11.69
C GLN A 356 1.31 15.89 11.65
N GLY A 357 0.33 16.08 12.54
CA GLY A 357 -0.90 15.30 12.52
C GLY A 357 -1.79 15.71 11.36
N VAL A 358 -2.63 14.79 10.92
CA VAL A 358 -3.74 15.03 10.00
C VAL A 358 -4.94 14.17 10.40
N SER A 359 -6.11 14.78 10.54
CA SER A 359 -7.32 14.00 10.81
C SER A 359 -7.75 13.27 9.54
N SER A 360 -7.84 11.94 9.62
CA SER A 360 -8.51 11.12 8.61
C SER A 360 -9.90 10.67 9.06
N ALA A 361 -10.28 10.99 10.29
CA ALA A 361 -11.53 10.56 10.89
C ALA A 361 -12.71 11.38 10.34
N GLN A 362 -13.79 10.68 10.02
CA GLN A 362 -15.05 11.27 9.58
C GLN A 362 -16.11 11.05 10.65
N TYR A 363 -16.90 12.09 10.95
CA TYR A 363 -17.98 11.99 11.93
C TYR A 363 -19.00 10.95 11.47
N ASP A 364 -19.34 10.03 12.37
CA ASP A 364 -20.30 8.94 12.15
C ASP A 364 -19.93 8.00 10.98
N SER A 365 -18.63 7.81 10.75
CA SER A 365 -18.14 6.88 9.74
C SER A 365 -16.92 6.08 10.21
N LEU A 366 -16.84 4.84 9.73
CA LEU A 366 -15.67 3.97 9.89
C LEU A 366 -14.66 4.14 8.74
N GLU A 367 -15.03 4.91 7.71
CA GLU A 367 -14.18 5.19 6.57
C GLU A 367 -13.31 6.41 6.86
N GLY A 368 -12.06 6.33 6.38
CA GLY A 368 -11.11 7.40 6.52
C GLY A 368 -11.01 8.22 5.25
N TYR A 369 -11.01 9.54 5.38
CA TYR A 369 -10.81 10.47 4.27
C TYR A 369 -10.06 11.70 4.76
N ILE A 370 -9.05 12.16 4.00
CA ILE A 370 -8.36 13.42 4.28
C ILE A 370 -8.94 14.54 3.40
N GLY A 371 -9.06 14.28 2.11
CA GLY A 371 -9.58 15.23 1.13
C GLY A 371 -8.55 16.26 0.67
N GLU A 372 -8.73 16.73 -0.57
CA GLU A 372 -7.78 17.57 -1.29
C GLU A 372 -7.36 18.81 -0.50
N ARG A 373 -8.32 19.62 -0.04
CA ARG A 373 -8.02 20.87 0.69
C ARG A 373 -7.25 20.66 1.99
N GLN A 374 -7.47 19.54 2.67
CA GLN A 374 -6.74 19.23 3.91
C GLN A 374 -5.33 18.71 3.60
N ARG A 375 -5.16 17.94 2.51
CA ARG A 375 -3.84 17.54 2.01
C ARG A 375 -3.02 18.76 1.55
N GLU A 376 -3.60 19.69 0.81
CA GLU A 376 -2.94 20.94 0.40
C GLU A 376 -2.39 21.70 1.63
N LYS A 377 -3.25 21.96 2.61
CA LYS A 377 -2.83 22.63 3.87
C LYS A 377 -1.76 21.85 4.63
N LEU A 378 -1.83 20.52 4.63
CA LEU A 378 -0.82 19.68 5.26
C LEU A 378 0.55 19.87 4.57
N PHE A 379 0.59 19.81 3.25
CA PHE A 379 1.83 19.90 2.49
C PHE A 379 2.37 21.33 2.40
N GLU A 380 1.53 22.36 2.45
CA GLU A 380 1.96 23.75 2.70
C GLU A 380 2.73 23.85 4.04
N ARG A 381 2.13 23.32 5.12
CA ARG A 381 2.78 23.32 6.46
C ARG A 381 4.09 22.53 6.49
N LEU A 382 4.18 21.44 5.73
CA LEU A 382 5.38 20.62 5.63
C LEU A 382 6.44 21.25 4.69
N GLY A 383 6.01 21.97 3.65
CA GLY A 383 6.86 22.60 2.64
C GLY A 383 7.62 23.81 3.17
N ASP A 384 6.96 24.67 3.96
CA ASP A 384 7.49 25.95 4.46
C ASP A 384 8.59 25.82 5.53
N ARG A 385 9.09 24.61 5.81
CA ARG A 385 9.79 24.32 7.06
C ARG A 385 11.19 23.72 6.87
N LYS A 386 12.12 24.23 7.69
CA LYS A 386 13.57 23.98 7.69
C LYS A 386 14.00 22.61 8.26
N GLN A 387 13.09 21.88 8.91
CA GLN A 387 13.40 20.61 9.56
C GLN A 387 13.93 19.59 8.54
N SER A 388 15.03 18.92 8.91
CA SER A 388 15.63 17.85 8.12
C SER A 388 14.78 16.59 8.08
N PHE A 389 14.02 16.32 9.16
CA PHE A 389 13.18 15.13 9.29
C PHE A 389 11.72 15.52 9.38
N LYS A 390 10.93 15.10 8.40
CA LYS A 390 9.50 15.41 8.28
C LYS A 390 8.68 14.14 8.34
N SER A 391 7.65 14.17 9.18
CA SER A 391 6.78 13.03 9.43
C SER A 391 5.31 13.44 9.48
N VAL A 392 4.46 12.49 9.14
CA VAL A 392 3.01 12.63 9.24
C VAL A 392 2.43 11.52 10.10
N PHE A 393 1.39 11.81 10.87
CA PHE A 393 0.65 10.78 11.60
C PHE A 393 -0.87 10.97 11.47
N LEU A 394 -1.58 9.86 11.39
CA LEU A 394 -3.03 9.79 11.17
C LEU A 394 -3.57 8.45 11.69
N HIS A 395 -4.90 8.30 11.83
CA HIS A 395 -5.47 7.02 12.26
C HIS A 395 -5.52 5.97 11.14
N HIS A 396 -6.08 6.32 9.98
CA HIS A 396 -6.34 5.38 8.89
C HIS A 396 -5.07 5.00 8.12
N ASN A 397 -5.05 3.79 7.59
CA ASN A 397 -3.90 3.25 6.87
C ASN A 397 -3.82 3.84 5.47
N ILE A 398 -2.59 4.04 5.00
CA ILE A 398 -2.30 4.51 3.64
C ILE A 398 -1.77 3.39 2.74
N LEU A 399 -1.52 2.23 3.35
CA LEU A 399 -1.15 0.98 2.70
C LEU A 399 -1.98 -0.16 3.29
N PRO A 400 -2.25 -1.22 2.52
CA PRO A 400 -2.88 -2.44 3.03
C PRO A 400 -2.09 -3.03 4.20
N ILE A 401 -2.80 -3.47 5.24
CA ILE A 401 -2.20 -4.12 6.41
C ILE A 401 -2.51 -5.62 6.35
N PRO A 402 -1.50 -6.49 6.53
CA PRO A 402 -1.72 -7.94 6.58
C PRO A 402 -2.78 -8.33 7.60
N HIS A 403 -3.57 -9.34 7.26
CA HIS A 403 -4.66 -9.88 8.09
C HIS A 403 -5.77 -8.87 8.47
N ALA A 404 -5.83 -7.71 7.82
CA ALA A 404 -6.77 -6.63 8.17
C ALA A 404 -8.07 -6.57 7.32
N ARG A 405 -8.25 -7.42 6.30
CA ARG A 405 -9.39 -7.36 5.33
C ARG A 405 -9.68 -5.94 4.82
N GLU A 406 -8.67 -5.17 4.40
CA GLU A 406 -8.78 -3.76 3.94
C GLU A 406 -9.68 -2.84 4.82
N LYS A 407 -9.87 -3.21 6.09
CA LYS A 407 -10.63 -2.41 7.05
C LYS A 407 -9.70 -1.34 7.59
N GLY A 408 -10.01 -0.08 7.28
CA GLY A 408 -9.28 1.09 7.74
C GLY A 408 -8.27 1.66 6.74
N LEU A 409 -8.24 1.17 5.49
CA LEU A 409 -7.55 1.85 4.40
C LEU A 409 -8.27 3.17 4.08
N LEU A 410 -7.52 4.26 3.90
CA LEU A 410 -8.04 5.58 3.55
C LEU A 410 -8.68 5.56 2.14
N GLU A 411 -9.81 6.23 1.97
CA GLU A 411 -10.54 6.31 0.70
C GLU A 411 -9.73 7.02 -0.40
N ASP A 412 -8.99 8.06 -0.02
CA ASP A 412 -8.07 8.83 -0.87
C ASP A 412 -6.59 8.49 -0.59
N SER A 413 -6.33 7.22 -0.24
CA SER A 413 -4.98 6.72 0.09
C SER A 413 -3.98 6.86 -1.06
N GLY A 414 -4.39 6.66 -2.31
CA GLY A 414 -3.51 6.71 -3.48
C GLY A 414 -2.96 8.13 -3.73
N ASP A 415 -3.82 9.14 -3.70
CA ASP A 415 -3.43 10.54 -3.82
C ASP A 415 -2.54 10.98 -2.65
N PHE A 416 -2.93 10.62 -1.42
CA PHE A 416 -2.14 10.95 -0.24
C PHE A 416 -0.77 10.26 -0.25
N LEU A 417 -0.72 8.97 -0.59
CA LEU A 417 0.52 8.20 -0.71
C LEU A 417 1.45 8.78 -1.77
N ARG A 418 0.91 9.21 -2.92
CA ARG A 418 1.68 9.91 -3.95
C ARG A 418 2.33 11.16 -3.39
N GLU A 419 1.54 12.02 -2.73
CA GLU A 419 2.04 13.30 -2.21
C GLU A 419 3.08 13.09 -1.10
N VAL A 420 2.87 12.13 -0.20
CA VAL A 420 3.85 11.74 0.84
C VAL A 420 5.20 11.36 0.22
N VAL A 421 5.18 10.52 -0.83
CA VAL A 421 6.41 10.06 -1.51
C VAL A 421 7.05 11.19 -2.31
N ASP A 422 6.27 11.96 -3.07
CA ASP A 422 6.76 13.05 -3.91
C ASP A 422 7.37 14.19 -3.07
N GLN A 423 6.80 14.46 -1.89
CA GLN A 423 7.30 15.44 -0.92
C GLN A 423 8.40 14.90 0.00
N LYS A 424 8.85 13.66 -0.21
CA LYS A 424 9.95 13.00 0.53
C LYS A 424 9.75 12.99 2.04
N ILE A 425 8.52 12.75 2.50
CA ILE A 425 8.24 12.55 3.93
C ILE A 425 8.97 11.28 4.39
N GLU A 426 9.70 11.33 5.50
CA GLU A 426 10.57 10.22 5.93
C GLU A 426 9.80 9.13 6.68
N LEU A 427 8.75 9.51 7.43
CA LEU A 427 8.00 8.60 8.28
C LEU A 427 6.50 8.94 8.29
N VAL A 428 5.66 7.93 8.12
CA VAL A 428 4.21 8.01 8.31
C VAL A 428 3.77 7.02 9.37
N LEU A 429 3.01 7.49 10.36
CA LEU A 429 2.47 6.67 11.44
C LEU A 429 0.96 6.51 11.30
N THR A 430 0.48 5.26 11.31
CA THR A 430 -0.94 4.90 11.23
C THR A 430 -1.34 4.01 12.40
N GLY A 431 -2.64 3.91 12.68
CA GLY A 431 -3.11 3.26 13.91
C GLY A 431 -4.24 2.26 13.78
N THR A 432 -4.84 2.07 12.59
CA THR A 432 -6.05 1.25 12.48
C THR A 432 -5.72 -0.23 12.21
N SER A 433 -6.76 -1.07 12.12
CA SER A 433 -6.69 -2.52 11.86
C SER A 433 -6.13 -3.44 12.97
N SER A 434 -5.54 -2.93 14.05
CA SER A 434 -4.99 -3.73 15.17
C SER A 434 -3.99 -4.81 14.73
N HIS A 435 -3.04 -4.45 13.87
CA HIS A 435 -1.94 -5.31 13.47
C HIS A 435 -0.67 -4.45 13.25
N PRO A 436 0.47 -4.80 13.88
CA PRO A 436 1.74 -4.12 13.64
C PRO A 436 2.20 -4.31 12.20
N SER A 437 2.69 -3.26 11.55
CA SER A 437 3.32 -3.37 10.23
C SER A 437 4.32 -2.24 10.05
N ALA A 438 5.41 -2.48 9.35
CA ALA A 438 6.37 -1.44 8.99
C ALA A 438 6.99 -1.78 7.63
N VAL A 439 6.84 -0.87 6.66
CA VAL A 439 7.33 -1.04 5.30
C VAL A 439 7.81 0.28 4.73
N LYS A 440 8.81 0.26 3.85
CA LYS A 440 9.32 1.44 3.14
C LYS A 440 8.78 1.50 1.72
N ILE A 441 8.09 2.58 1.39
CA ILE A 441 7.63 2.89 0.02
C ILE A 441 8.38 4.11 -0.52
N GLY A 442 9.02 3.96 -1.69
CA GLY A 442 9.97 4.95 -2.18
C GLY A 442 11.07 5.15 -1.14
N ASP A 443 11.04 6.31 -0.49
CA ASP A 443 11.92 6.64 0.63
C ASP A 443 11.22 6.84 1.99
N THR A 444 9.89 6.71 2.03
CA THR A 444 9.08 6.88 3.23
C THR A 444 8.91 5.56 3.96
N VAL A 445 9.20 5.52 5.27
CA VAL A 445 8.82 4.40 6.14
C VAL A 445 7.39 4.60 6.64
N VAL A 446 6.51 3.63 6.42
CA VAL A 446 5.13 3.64 6.91
C VAL A 446 5.01 2.62 8.02
N VAL A 447 4.60 3.04 9.21
CA VAL A 447 4.50 2.19 10.39
C VAL A 447 3.07 2.21 10.92
N ASN A 448 2.44 1.04 11.03
CA ASN A 448 1.15 0.86 11.68
C ASN A 448 1.33 0.34 13.10
N ALA A 449 0.64 0.95 14.06
CA ALA A 449 0.55 0.44 15.42
C ALA A 449 -0.49 -0.68 15.55
N ASN A 450 -0.19 -1.64 16.42
CA ASN A 450 -1.17 -2.58 16.91
C ASN A 450 -2.09 -1.89 17.95
N SER A 451 -3.14 -2.59 18.40
CA SER A 451 -3.88 -2.15 19.57
C SER A 451 -3.06 -2.35 20.84
N LEU A 452 -2.98 -1.28 21.64
CA LEU A 452 -2.24 -1.28 22.91
C LEU A 452 -2.90 -2.19 23.97
N SER A 453 -4.24 -2.23 24.00
CA SER A 453 -4.98 -2.75 25.17
C SER A 453 -6.41 -3.16 24.87
N SER A 454 -6.68 -3.70 23.67
CA SER A 454 -8.00 -4.19 23.30
C SER A 454 -8.05 -5.70 23.13
N VAL A 455 -9.21 -6.29 23.46
CA VAL A 455 -9.57 -7.67 23.09
C VAL A 455 -9.56 -7.93 21.57
N TYR A 456 -9.63 -6.88 20.74
CA TYR A 456 -9.54 -7.00 19.29
C TYR A 456 -8.09 -7.21 18.84
N GLN A 457 -7.59 -8.42 19.00
CA GLN A 457 -6.23 -8.82 18.65
C GLN A 457 -6.20 -9.55 17.30
N ARG A 458 -5.43 -9.00 16.33
CA ARG A 458 -5.19 -9.67 15.03
C ARG A 458 -3.74 -10.09 14.81
N SER A 459 -2.86 -9.75 15.75
CA SER A 459 -1.46 -10.18 15.79
C SER A 459 -1.31 -11.43 16.65
N ARG A 460 -0.50 -12.41 16.20
CA ARG A 460 -0.09 -13.52 17.07
C ARG A 460 0.79 -13.08 18.25
N TYR A 461 1.35 -11.87 18.19
CA TYR A 461 2.24 -11.34 19.22
C TYR A 461 1.54 -10.75 20.43
N GLY A 462 0.20 -10.70 20.48
CA GLY A 462 -0.52 -9.99 21.54
C GLY A 462 -0.90 -8.57 21.17
N ASN A 463 -1.44 -7.83 22.14
CA ASN A 463 -1.40 -6.38 22.11
C ASN A 463 0.04 -5.88 22.21
N SER A 464 0.32 -4.77 21.54
CA SER A 464 1.66 -4.22 21.47
C SER A 464 1.65 -2.75 21.08
N PHE A 465 2.82 -2.14 21.19
CA PHE A 465 3.11 -0.80 20.69
C PHE A 465 4.45 -0.78 19.98
N ASN A 466 4.73 0.31 19.27
CA ASN A 466 5.98 0.46 18.54
C ASN A 466 6.93 1.40 19.28
N VAL A 467 8.23 1.10 19.21
CA VAL A 467 9.31 2.03 19.54
C VAL A 467 10.09 2.30 18.28
N ILE A 468 10.26 3.58 17.96
CA ILE A 468 10.91 4.02 16.73
C ILE A 468 12.13 4.85 17.12
N ASP A 469 13.31 4.31 16.85
CA ASP A 469 14.57 5.01 17.02
C ASP A 469 14.99 5.62 15.68
N ILE A 470 15.13 6.94 15.67
CA ILE A 470 15.62 7.71 14.53
C ILE A 470 17.09 8.03 14.78
N TYR A 471 17.96 7.44 13.99
CA TYR A 471 19.38 7.75 13.94
C TYR A 471 19.68 8.69 12.77
N GLU A 472 20.90 9.20 12.68
CA GLU A 472 21.34 10.01 11.53
C GLU A 472 21.12 9.31 10.20
N LYS A 473 21.43 8.01 10.11
CA LYS A 473 21.41 7.28 8.83
C LYS A 473 20.28 6.28 8.72
N VAL A 474 19.63 5.90 9.82
CA VAL A 474 18.62 4.82 9.81
C VAL A 474 17.41 5.13 10.69
N ILE A 475 16.27 4.54 10.34
CA ILE A 475 15.10 4.40 11.21
C ILE A 475 15.01 2.94 11.62
N VAL A 476 14.92 2.67 12.92
CA VAL A 476 14.72 1.33 13.46
C VAL A 476 13.38 1.27 14.16
N VAL A 477 12.55 0.30 13.78
CA VAL A 477 11.22 0.10 14.36
C VAL A 477 11.21 -1.22 15.12
N TYR A 478 10.77 -1.15 16.37
CA TYR A 478 10.58 -2.31 17.24
C TYR A 478 9.11 -2.41 17.62
N GLU A 479 8.63 -3.65 17.76
CA GLU A 479 7.35 -3.96 18.39
C GLU A 479 7.63 -4.45 19.82
N ILE A 480 6.91 -3.90 20.80
CA ILE A 480 6.96 -4.30 22.21
C ILE A 480 5.61 -4.82 22.65
N ASN A 481 5.57 -6.02 23.20
CA ASN A 481 4.34 -6.63 23.72
C ASN A 481 3.85 -5.86 24.97
N SER A 482 2.56 -5.50 24.99
CA SER A 482 1.95 -4.72 26.07
C SER A 482 1.90 -5.45 27.42
N LEU A 483 1.80 -6.77 27.42
CA LEU A 483 1.65 -7.57 28.64
C LEU A 483 3.01 -7.92 29.27
N TRP A 484 3.95 -8.39 28.45
CA TRP A 484 5.22 -8.98 28.86
C TRP A 484 6.42 -8.04 28.71
N GLY A 485 6.30 -6.96 27.92
CA GLY A 485 7.42 -6.07 27.59
C GLY A 485 8.49 -6.70 26.68
N THR A 486 8.23 -7.89 26.13
CA THR A 486 9.13 -8.53 25.16
C THR A 486 9.23 -7.67 23.90
N ARG A 487 10.42 -7.62 23.31
CA ARG A 487 10.76 -6.76 22.17
C ARG A 487 11.16 -7.62 20.97
N LYS A 488 10.71 -7.24 19.78
CA LYS A 488 11.24 -7.74 18.50
C LYS A 488 11.40 -6.60 17.50
N ILE A 489 12.26 -6.79 16.51
CA ILE A 489 12.47 -5.80 15.45
C ILE A 489 11.41 -5.99 14.34
N LEU A 490 10.81 -4.89 13.90
CA LEU A 490 9.94 -4.87 12.71
C LEU A 490 10.76 -4.55 11.45
N GLY A 491 11.77 -3.69 11.56
CA GLY A 491 12.74 -3.48 10.50
C GLY A 491 13.70 -2.32 10.73
N VAL A 492 14.65 -2.21 9.80
CA VAL A 492 15.69 -1.17 9.74
C VAL A 492 15.72 -0.62 8.32
N TRP A 493 15.69 0.71 8.20
CA TRP A 493 15.67 1.39 6.91
C TRP A 493 16.65 2.56 6.87
N GLU A 494 17.40 2.69 5.77
CA GLU A 494 18.22 3.88 5.50
C GLU A 494 17.33 5.11 5.34
N ARG A 495 17.76 6.23 5.93
CA ARG A 495 17.18 7.56 5.76
C ARG A 495 17.65 8.22 4.47
N ASN A 496 16.88 9.19 4.00
CA ASN A 496 17.23 10.00 2.84
C ASN A 496 18.45 10.89 3.11
N GLY A 497 19.30 11.10 2.10
CA GLY A 497 20.35 12.13 2.11
C GLY A 497 21.78 11.63 2.37
N PHE A 498 21.96 10.41 2.88
CA PHE A 498 23.30 9.81 3.01
C PHE A 498 23.59 8.91 1.80
N LYS A 499 24.10 9.49 0.72
CA LYS A 499 24.79 8.68 -0.29
C LYS A 499 26.02 8.06 0.37
N LYS A 500 26.22 6.75 0.17
CA LYS A 500 27.54 6.13 0.41
C LYS A 500 28.53 6.92 -0.44
N ASN A 501 29.43 7.66 0.22
CA ASN A 501 30.65 8.13 -0.43
C ASN A 501 31.50 6.94 -0.82
#